data_AF-A0A3B9VSJ6-F1
#
_entry.id   AF-A0A3B9VSJ6-F1
#
_cell.length_a   1.000
_cell.length_b   1.000
_cell.length_c   1.000
_cell.angle_alpha   90.00
_cell.angle_beta   90.00
_cell.angle_gamma   90.00
#
_symmetry.space_group_name_H-M   'P 1'
#
loop_
_entity.id
_entity.type
_entity.pdbx_description
1 polymer ?
#
loop_
_entity_poly.entity_id
_entity_poly.type
_entity_poly.pdbx_seq_one_letter_code
_entity_poly.pdbx_strand_id
1 'polypeptide(L)' 'YQASVKKSADGEQPIHLPRSNVVEYGLEGDNVIVVRPSGTEPKIKVYFMVKGRSRAEAGELEAQFKARMTQLMGF' A
#
# COMPACT_ATOMS: atom_id res chain seq x y z
N TYR A 1 -8.69 -5.90 -0.73
CA TYR A 1 -9.97 -6.08 -1.42
C TYR A 1 -10.46 -7.53 -1.52
N GLN A 2 -10.03 -8.46 -0.65
CA GLN A 2 -10.64 -9.79 -0.57
C GLN A 2 -11.82 -9.78 0.42
N ALA A 3 -11.59 -9.17 1.59
CA ALA A 3 -12.58 -9.04 2.65
C ALA A 3 -13.71 -8.04 2.32
N SER A 4 -13.60 -7.26 1.25
CA SER A 4 -14.60 -6.25 0.84
C SER A 4 -14.95 -5.24 1.95
N VAL A 5 -13.96 -4.92 2.79
CA VAL A 5 -14.07 -3.93 3.87
C VAL A 5 -12.88 -2.97 3.85
N LYS A 6 -13.12 -1.74 4.32
CA LYS A 6 -12.11 -0.78 4.75
C LYS A 6 -12.13 -0.71 6.27
N LYS A 7 -10.95 -0.78 6.90
CA LYS A 7 -10.81 -0.65 8.36
C LYS A 7 -10.20 0.70 8.70
N SER A 8 -10.70 1.34 9.74
CA SER A 8 -10.24 2.63 10.26
C SER A 8 -10.46 2.71 11.77
N ALA A 9 -10.04 3.82 12.40
CA ALA A 9 -10.32 4.06 13.82
C ALA A 9 -11.83 4.08 14.13
N ASP A 10 -12.65 4.49 13.16
CA ASP A 10 -14.12 4.54 13.25
C ASP A 10 -14.77 3.16 13.04
N GLY A 11 -13.97 2.10 12.91
CA GLY A 11 -14.42 0.73 12.69
C GLY A 11 -14.31 0.27 11.23
N GLU A 12 -15.09 -0.74 10.89
CA GLU A 12 -15.10 -1.37 9.58
C GLU A 12 -16.28 -0.87 8.74
N GLN A 13 -16.02 -0.52 7.48
CA GLN A 13 -17.01 -0.08 6.52
C GLN A 13 -16.98 -0.96 5.27
N PRO A 14 -18.15 -1.34 4.70
CA PRO A 14 -18.19 -2.11 3.47
C PRO A 14 -17.67 -1.27 2.30
N ILE A 15 -17.11 -1.96 1.31
CA ILE A 15 -16.70 -1.35 0.04
C ILE A 15 -17.30 -2.13 -1.13
N HIS A 16 -17.67 -1.42 -2.18
CA HIS A 16 -18.34 -1.98 -3.37
C HIS A 16 -17.40 -2.13 -4.56
N LEU A 17 -16.12 -2.45 -4.28
CA LEU A 17 -15.12 -2.72 -5.31
C LEU A 17 -15.07 -4.22 -5.63
N PRO A 18 -14.69 -4.62 -6.86
CA PRO A 18 -14.51 -6.02 -7.21
C PRO A 18 -13.55 -6.73 -6.26
N ARG A 19 -13.86 -7.99 -5.92
CA ARG A 19 -12.99 -8.79 -5.06
C ARG A 19 -11.63 -9.01 -5.72
N SER A 20 -10.57 -8.87 -4.93
CA SER A 20 -9.20 -9.09 -5.38
C SER A 20 -8.27 -9.41 -4.21
N ASN A 21 -7.28 -10.29 -4.42
CA ASN A 21 -6.25 -10.59 -3.44
C ASN A 21 -5.22 -9.44 -3.39
N VAL A 22 -5.51 -8.46 -2.56
CA VAL A 22 -4.75 -7.22 -2.44
C VAL A 22 -5.05 -6.60 -1.07
N VAL A 23 -4.05 -5.98 -0.47
CA VAL A 23 -4.19 -5.17 0.73
C VAL A 23 -3.70 -3.77 0.41
N GLU A 24 -4.47 -2.76 0.82
CA GLU A 24 -4.15 -1.35 0.63
C GLU A 24 -4.08 -0.68 2.01
N TYR A 25 -3.00 0.06 2.24
CA TYR A 25 -2.76 0.84 3.45
C TYR A 25 -2.76 2.31 3.08
N GLY A 26 -3.75 3.06 3.56
CA GLY A 26 -3.67 4.51 3.61
C GLY A 26 -2.80 4.92 4.81
N LEU A 27 -1.79 5.74 4.56
CA LEU A 27 -0.85 6.26 5.54
C LEU A 27 -1.07 7.77 5.69
N GLU A 28 -0.44 8.35 6.72
CA GLU A 28 -0.43 9.80 6.92
C GLU A 28 0.11 10.54 5.68
N GLY A 29 -0.39 11.77 5.47
CA GLY A 29 0.00 12.59 4.33
C GLY A 29 -0.58 12.14 2.99
N ASP A 30 -1.71 11.42 3.00
CA ASP A 30 -2.36 10.83 1.82
C ASP A 30 -1.46 9.85 1.03
N ASN A 31 -0.48 9.26 1.71
CA ASN A 31 0.37 8.23 1.11
C ASN A 31 -0.36 6.90 1.09
N VAL A 32 -0.09 6.04 0.09
CA VAL A 32 -0.74 4.73 -0.02
C VAL A 32 0.29 3.66 -0.38
N ILE A 33 0.21 2.51 0.29
CA ILE A 33 0.96 1.30 -0.06
C ILE A 33 -0.02 0.19 -0.43
N VAL A 34 0.20 -0.44 -1.58
CA VAL A 34 -0.59 -1.57 -2.06
C VAL A 34 0.28 -2.80 -2.17
N VAL A 35 -0.13 -3.91 -1.54
CA VAL A 35 0.56 -5.20 -1.59
C VAL A 35 -0.35 -6.23 -2.24
N ARG A 36 0.15 -6.94 -3.25
CA ARG A 36 -0.59 -8.03 -3.90
C ARG A 36 0.32 -9.08 -4.52
N PRO A 37 -0.11 -10.35 -4.61
CA PRO A 37 0.53 -11.33 -5.46
C PRO A 37 0.39 -10.96 -6.94
N SER A 38 1.42 -11.29 -7.71
CA SER A 38 1.33 -11.34 -9.17
C SER A 38 0.45 -12.52 -9.59
N GLY A 39 -0.36 -12.34 -10.64
CA GLY A 39 -1.24 -13.40 -11.15
C GLY A 39 -0.54 -14.41 -12.05
N THR A 40 0.63 -14.07 -12.59
CA THR A 40 1.32 -14.85 -13.64
C THR A 40 2.69 -15.38 -13.22
N GLU A 41 3.25 -14.91 -12.10
CA GLU A 41 4.61 -15.23 -11.67
C GLU A 41 4.67 -15.36 -10.14
N PRO A 42 5.59 -16.14 -9.56
CA PRO A 42 5.74 -16.30 -8.12
C PRO A 42 6.42 -15.06 -7.49
N LYS A 43 5.76 -13.90 -7.56
CA LYS A 43 6.27 -12.59 -7.13
C LYS A 43 5.20 -11.83 -6.35
N ILE A 44 5.62 -11.08 -5.33
CA ILE A 44 4.79 -10.05 -4.69
C ILE A 44 5.08 -8.71 -5.33
N LYS A 45 4.02 -7.96 -5.70
CA LYS A 45 4.11 -6.58 -6.18
C LYS A 45 3.72 -5.64 -5.05
N VAL A 46 4.58 -4.65 -4.80
CA VAL A 46 4.33 -3.55 -3.87
C VAL A 46 4.32 -2.25 -4.66
N TYR A 47 3.24 -1.50 -4.57
CA TYR A 47 3.11 -0.17 -5.18
C TYR A 47 3.15 0.88 -4.08
N PHE A 48 3.90 1.95 -4.34
CA PHE A 48 4.01 3.12 -3.46
C PHE A 48 3.40 4.32 -4.19
N MET A 49 2.39 4.93 -3.59
CA MET A 49 1.86 6.22 -4.02
C MET A 49 2.25 7.23 -2.94
N VAL A 50 3.20 8.10 -3.29
CA VAL A 50 3.84 9.01 -2.34
C VAL A 50 3.56 10.45 -2.70
N LYS A 51 3.15 11.24 -1.70
CA LYS A 51 2.82 12.66 -1.83
C LYS A 51 3.77 13.47 -0.95
N GLY A 52 4.59 14.29 -1.60
CA GLY A 52 5.42 15.31 -0.96
C GLY A 52 5.07 16.71 -1.48
N ARG A 53 5.53 17.76 -0.79
CA ARG A 53 5.37 19.16 -1.22
C ARG A 53 6.26 19.50 -2.43
N SER A 54 7.28 18.67 -2.67
CA SER A 54 8.14 18.74 -3.85
C SER A 54 8.46 17.34 -4.36
N ARG A 55 8.98 17.27 -5.59
CA ARG A 55 9.47 16.01 -6.17
C ARG A 55 10.63 15.43 -5.36
N ALA A 56 11.49 16.27 -4.79
CA ALA A 56 12.61 15.83 -3.95
C ALA A 56 12.10 15.16 -2.67
N GLU A 57 11.19 15.83 -1.95
CA GLU A 57 10.58 15.28 -0.73
C GLU A 57 9.80 13.99 -1.00
N ALA A 58 9.05 13.93 -2.10
CA ALA A 58 8.35 12.69 -2.49
C ALA A 58 9.33 11.54 -2.75
N GLY A 59 10.47 11.81 -3.40
CA GLY A 59 11.51 10.81 -3.63
C GLY A 59 12.20 10.33 -2.35
N GLU A 60 12.45 11.22 -1.40
CA GLU A 60 12.99 10.85 -0.09
C GLU A 60 12.03 9.97 0.71
N LEU A 61 10.74 10.30 0.72
CA LEU A 61 9.71 9.50 1.36
C LEU A 61 9.53 8.14 0.69
N GLU A 62 9.55 8.09 -0.65
CA GLU A 62 9.50 6.83 -1.40
C GLU A 62 10.67 5.92 -1.05
N ALA A 63 11.89 6.45 -0.99
CA ALA A 63 13.07 5.71 -0.61
C ALA A 63 12.96 5.13 0.81
N GLN A 64 12.44 5.93 1.76
CA GLN A 64 12.20 5.49 3.13
C GLN A 64 11.16 4.37 3.21
N PHE A 65 10.01 4.52 2.52
CA PHE A 65 8.97 3.49 2.49
C PHE A 65 9.46 2.19 1.86
N LYS A 66 10.22 2.28 0.77
CA LYS A 66 10.83 1.13 0.13
C LYS A 66 11.77 0.39 1.09
N ALA A 67 12.68 1.11 1.75
CA ALA A 67 13.62 0.51 2.70
C ALA A 67 12.90 -0.19 3.86
N ARG A 68 11.88 0.47 4.43
CA ARG A 68 11.07 -0.09 5.52
C ARG A 68 10.28 -1.32 5.09
N MET A 69 9.66 -1.30 3.91
CA MET A 69 8.91 -2.45 3.40
C MET A 69 9.82 -3.63 3.08
N THR A 70 11.00 -3.41 2.52
CA THR A 70 12.01 -4.45 2.30
C THR A 70 12.36 -5.13 3.63
N GLN A 71 12.68 -4.34 4.66
CA GLN A 71 12.98 -4.85 6.00
C GLN A 71 11.80 -5.64 6.60
N LEU A 72 10.58 -5.11 6.51
CA LEU A 72 9.37 -5.75 7.04
C LEU A 72 9.07 -7.08 6.36
N MET A 73 9.35 -7.18 5.06
CA MET A 73 9.18 -8.39 4.28
C MET A 73 10.33 -9.40 4.46
N GLY A 74 11.34 -9.07 5.25
CA GLY A 74 12.46 -9.97 5.57
C GLY A 74 13.53 -10.06 4.48
N PHE A 75 13.68 -9.01 3.67
CA PHE A 75 14.73 -8.89 2.65
C PHE A 75 15.86 -7.97 3.11
#